data_AF-A9D3T9-F1
#
_entry.id   AF-A9D3T9-F1
#
_cell.length_a   1.000
_cell.length_b   1.000
_cell.length_c   1.000
_cell.angle_alpha   90.00
_cell.angle_beta   90.00
_cell.angle_gamma   90.00
#
_symmetry.space_group_name_H-M   'P 1'
#
loop_
_entity.id
_entity.type
_entity.pdbx_description
1 polymer ?
#
loop_
_entity_poly.entity_id
_entity_poly.type
_entity_poly.pdbx_seq_one_letter_code
_entity_poly.pdbx_strand_id
1 'polypeptide(L)'
;MWFLIKGSFWFSLVLIALPVFDSGSRETLENAPPLEVGQSMAAAMDAFEDIKQICLRKPDVCETGSETFAALGIRAKEGARIAYEFLDSKFADGESELMTGSLPPTEIDSTTANN
;
A
#
# COMPACT_ATOMS: atom_id res chain seq x y z
N MET A 1 17.31 11.78 21.41
CA MET A 1 16.02 11.34 20.80
C MET A 1 15.38 12.36 19.86
N TRP A 2 15.76 13.64 19.90
CA TRP A 2 15.27 14.69 18.98
C TRP A 2 15.50 14.43 17.48
N PHE A 3 16.53 13.65 17.14
CA PHE A 3 16.90 13.33 15.76
C PHE A 3 15.84 12.49 15.02
N LEU A 4 15.23 11.51 15.69
CA LEU A 4 14.24 10.61 15.06
C LEU A 4 12.92 11.34 14.75
N ILE A 5 12.51 12.28 15.62
CA ILE A 5 11.31 13.10 15.42
C ILE A 5 11.52 14.05 14.24
N LYS A 6 12.69 14.71 14.17
CA LYS A 6 13.00 15.61 13.06
C LYS A 6 13.13 14.82 11.75
N GLY A 7 13.79 13.66 11.76
CA GLY A 7 13.93 12.78 10.60
C GLY A 7 12.60 12.27 10.05
N SER A 8 11.75 11.67 10.90
CA SER A 8 10.43 11.17 10.48
C SER A 8 9.51 12.29 9.98
N PHE A 9 9.52 13.46 10.63
CA PHE A 9 8.76 14.63 10.18
C PHE A 9 9.21 15.11 8.81
N TRP A 10 10.52 15.31 8.63
CA TRP A 10 11.08 15.73 7.34
C TRP A 10 10.83 14.69 6.24
N PHE A 11 10.96 13.40 6.55
CA PHE A 11 10.72 12.32 5.59
C PHE A 11 9.25 12.23 5.18
N SER A 12 8.32 12.34 6.14
CA SER A 12 6.88 12.37 5.87
C SER A 12 6.49 13.60 5.04
N LEU A 13 7.04 14.77 5.35
CA LEU A 13 6.79 16.00 4.59
C LEU A 13 7.33 15.89 3.16
N VAL A 14 8.52 15.31 2.97
CA VAL A 14 9.09 15.03 1.65
C VAL A 14 8.23 14.02 0.87
N LEU A 15 7.77 12.95 1.51
CA LEU A 15 6.90 11.94 0.87
C LEU A 15 5.55 12.52 0.42
N ILE A 16 5.00 13.48 1.16
CA ILE A 16 3.79 14.21 0.76
C ILE A 16 4.08 15.18 -0.38
N ALA A 17 5.25 15.80 -0.38
CA ALA A 17 5.63 16.78 -1.39
C ALA A 17 6.06 16.15 -2.72
N LEU A 18 6.69 14.98 -2.70
CA LEU A 18 7.13 14.22 -3.88
C LEU A 18 6.04 14.05 -4.95
N PRO A 19 4.83 13.53 -4.66
CA PRO A 19 3.77 13.41 -5.64
C PRO A 19 3.22 14.77 -6.10
N VAL A 20 3.44 15.86 -5.36
CA VAL A 20 3.07 17.21 -5.82
C VAL A 20 4.04 17.73 -6.88
N PHE A 21 5.31 17.35 -6.79
CA PHE A 21 6.36 17.75 -7.73
C PHE A 21 6.51 16.81 -8.92
N ASP A 22 6.11 15.56 -8.78
CA ASP A 22 6.15 14.55 -9.83
C ASP A 22 4.73 14.30 -10.39
N SER A 23 4.37 15.02 -11.46
CA SER A 23 3.09 14.84 -12.14
C SER A 23 2.92 13.42 -12.71
N GLY A 24 4.03 12.72 -12.98
CA GLY A 24 4.03 11.30 -13.36
C GLY A 24 3.52 10.40 -12.23
N SER A 25 3.98 10.61 -10.99
CA SER A 25 3.50 9.89 -9.80
C SER A 25 2.02 10.11 -9.52
N ARG A 26 1.45 11.27 -9.87
CA ARG A 26 0.00 11.50 -9.72
C ARG A 26 -0.80 10.75 -10.76
N GLU A 27 -0.34 10.81 -12.02
CA GLU A 27 -0.98 10.12 -13.14
C GLU A 27 -0.89 8.59 -12.97
N THR A 28 0.21 8.07 -12.44
CA THR A 28 0.34 6.65 -12.08
C THR A 28 -0.45 6.27 -10.85
N LEU A 29 -0.59 7.11 -9.82
CA LEU A 29 -1.47 6.81 -8.67
C LEU A 29 -2.96 6.86 -9.05
N GLU A 30 -3.35 7.75 -9.95
CA GLU A 30 -4.73 7.93 -10.38
C GLU A 30 -5.14 6.87 -11.41
N ASN A 31 -4.23 6.44 -12.28
CA ASN A 31 -4.46 5.37 -13.26
C ASN A 31 -3.91 4.01 -12.83
N ALA A 32 -3.35 3.89 -11.61
CA ALA A 32 -2.84 2.62 -11.09
C ALA A 32 -3.99 1.62 -11.04
N PRO A 33 -3.92 0.54 -11.84
CA PRO A 33 -4.81 -0.58 -11.63
C PRO A 33 -4.63 -1.04 -10.17
N PRO A 34 -5.68 -1.52 -9.47
CA PRO A 34 -5.60 -2.00 -8.08
C PRO A 34 -4.62 -3.18 -7.86
N LEU A 35 -3.89 -3.57 -8.90
CA LEU A 35 -2.90 -4.64 -8.97
C LEU A 35 -1.45 -4.12 -8.81
N GLU A 36 -1.21 -2.80 -8.84
CA GLU A 36 0.15 -2.24 -8.82
C GLU A 36 0.74 -2.05 -7.42
N VAL A 37 -0.09 -1.92 -6.38
CA VAL A 37 0.36 -1.92 -4.97
C VAL A 37 1.15 -3.19 -4.60
N GLY A 38 0.80 -4.33 -5.21
CA GLY A 38 1.51 -5.59 -5.03
C GLY A 38 2.92 -5.59 -5.63
N GLN A 39 3.13 -4.87 -6.74
CA GLN A 39 4.44 -4.72 -7.37
C GLN A 39 5.36 -3.78 -6.57
N SER A 40 4.82 -2.68 -6.04
CA SER A 40 5.58 -1.79 -5.15
C SER A 40 5.92 -2.48 -3.82
N MET A 41 5.00 -3.27 -3.26
CA MET A 41 5.29 -4.11 -2.10
C MET A 41 6.33 -5.17 -2.42
N ALA A 42 6.28 -5.82 -3.59
CA ALA A 42 7.29 -6.79 -4.00
C ALA A 42 8.69 -6.16 -4.08
N ALA A 43 8.82 -4.95 -4.60
CA ALA A 43 10.09 -4.21 -4.60
C ALA A 43 10.56 -3.84 -3.18
N ALA A 44 9.65 -3.51 -2.25
CA ALA A 44 10.01 -3.29 -0.86
C ALA A 44 10.44 -4.59 -0.14
N MET A 45 9.88 -5.73 -0.55
CA MET A 45 10.31 -7.06 -0.06
C MET A 45 11.69 -7.45 -0.59
N ASP A 46 12.14 -6.90 -1.71
CA ASP A 46 13.52 -7.07 -2.20
C ASP A 46 14.53 -6.48 -1.22
N ALA A 47 14.21 -5.33 -0.60
CA ALA A 47 15.03 -4.79 0.49
C ALA A 47 15.05 -5.70 1.75
N PHE A 48 14.00 -6.50 1.96
CA PHE A 48 14.02 -7.53 3.01
C PHE A 48 14.95 -8.69 2.67
N GLU A 49 15.15 -9.02 1.39
CA GLU A 49 16.16 -9.99 0.94
C GLU A 49 17.56 -9.58 1.43
N ASP A 50 17.89 -8.29 1.33
CA ASP A 50 19.14 -7.72 1.85
C ASP A 50 19.24 -7.81 3.38
N ILE A 51 18.12 -7.62 4.10
CA ILE A 51 18.09 -7.78 5.56
C ILE A 51 18.33 -9.26 5.95
N LYS A 52 17.91 -10.23 5.14
CA LYS A 52 18.21 -11.66 5.41
C LYS A 52 19.72 -11.92 5.42
N GLN A 53 20.53 -11.16 4.68
CA GLN A 53 22.00 -11.27 4.72
C GLN A 53 22.57 -10.88 6.10
N ILE A 54 21.90 -9.99 6.84
CA ILE A 54 22.27 -9.66 8.23
C ILE A 54 22.03 -10.86 9.16
N CYS A 55 20.93 -11.60 8.95
CA CYS A 55 20.64 -12.81 9.73
C CYS A 55 21.74 -13.89 9.55
N LEU A 56 22.36 -14.00 8.37
CA LEU A 56 23.49 -14.91 8.17
C LEU A 56 24.72 -14.54 9.00
N ARG A 57 24.91 -13.25 9.29
CA ARG A 57 26.05 -12.75 10.08
C ARG A 57 25.77 -12.73 11.58
N LYS A 58 24.51 -12.62 11.98
CA LYS A 58 24.05 -12.61 13.37
C LYS A 58 22.73 -13.40 13.47
N PRO A 59 22.77 -14.71 13.79
CA PRO A 59 21.54 -15.52 13.86
C PRO A 59 20.61 -15.11 15.01
N ASP A 60 21.18 -14.55 16.09
CA ASP A 60 20.48 -14.14 17.32
C ASP A 60 19.35 -13.10 17.09
N VAL A 61 19.54 -12.18 16.13
CA VAL A 61 18.52 -11.18 15.77
C VAL A 61 17.37 -11.76 14.94
N CYS A 62 17.61 -12.82 14.17
CA CYS A 62 16.54 -13.49 13.42
C CYS A 62 15.67 -14.36 14.34
N GLU A 63 16.29 -15.07 15.29
CA GLU A 63 15.59 -15.92 16.26
C GLU A 63 14.69 -15.08 17.17
N THR A 64 15.26 -14.09 17.86
CA THR A 64 14.52 -13.17 18.74
C THR A 64 13.49 -12.34 17.97
N GLY A 65 13.82 -11.94 16.74
CA GLY A 65 12.92 -11.20 15.86
C GLY A 65 11.72 -12.02 15.43
N SER A 66 11.90 -13.30 15.08
CA SER A 66 10.81 -14.16 14.61
C SER A 66 9.71 -14.35 15.66
N GLU A 67 10.08 -14.49 16.92
CA GLU A 67 9.13 -14.64 18.02
C GLU A 67 8.30 -13.37 18.24
N THR A 68 8.95 -12.20 18.20
CA THR A 68 8.28 -10.90 18.37
C THR A 68 7.41 -10.55 17.16
N PHE A 69 7.91 -10.77 15.94
CA PHE A 69 7.14 -10.56 14.72
C PHE A 69 5.94 -11.51 14.62
N ALA A 70 6.08 -12.78 15.03
CA ALA A 70 4.96 -13.72 15.04
C ALA A 70 3.84 -13.25 15.99
N ALA A 71 4.18 -12.84 17.21
CA ALA A 71 3.20 -12.35 18.18
C ALA A 71 2.47 -11.08 17.70
N LEU A 72 3.21 -10.13 17.10
CA LEU A 72 2.64 -8.91 16.53
C LEU A 72 1.83 -9.18 15.25
N GLY A 73 2.27 -10.13 14.43
CA GLY A 73 1.63 -10.49 13.16
C GLY A 73 0.22 -11.07 13.33
N ILE A 74 -0.01 -11.89 14.36
CA ILE A 74 -1.36 -12.40 14.67
C ILE A 74 -2.33 -11.25 14.96
N ARG A 75 -1.88 -10.23 15.70
CA ARG A 75 -2.71 -9.04 16.00
C ARG A 75 -2.93 -8.17 14.76
N ALA A 76 -1.90 -8.01 13.93
CA ALA A 76 -2.00 -7.27 12.68
C ALA A 76 -2.98 -7.92 11.70
N LYS A 77 -2.98 -9.26 11.58
CA LYS A 77 -3.91 -10.01 10.73
C LYS A 77 -5.36 -9.82 11.16
N GLU A 78 -5.62 -9.88 12.46
CA GLU A 78 -6.96 -9.64 13.00
C GLU A 78 -7.41 -8.18 12.76
N GLY A 79 -6.50 -7.22 12.93
CA GLY A 79 -6.77 -5.81 12.61
C GLY A 79 -7.07 -5.57 11.13
N ALA A 80 -6.34 -6.24 10.23
CA ALA A 80 -6.60 -6.18 8.80
C ALA A 80 -7.99 -6.74 8.47
N ARG A 81 -8.37 -7.88 9.06
CA ARG A 81 -9.70 -8.48 8.87
C ARG A 81 -10.82 -7.50 9.25
N ILE A 82 -10.74 -6.90 10.44
CA ILE A 82 -11.77 -5.95 10.91
C ILE A 82 -11.84 -4.72 10.00
N ALA A 83 -10.69 -4.21 9.54
CA ALA A 83 -10.66 -3.10 8.60
C ALA A 83 -11.34 -3.47 7.28
N TYR A 84 -11.06 -4.65 6.72
CA TYR A 84 -11.71 -5.12 5.49
C TYR A 84 -13.21 -5.31 5.66
N GLU A 85 -13.68 -5.88 6.77
CA GLU A 85 -15.11 -6.03 7.05
C GLU A 85 -15.80 -4.66 7.17
N PHE A 86 -15.14 -3.66 7.77
CA PHE A 86 -15.65 -2.29 7.82
C PHE A 86 -15.72 -1.63 6.44
N LEU A 87 -14.66 -1.77 5.63
CA LEU A 87 -14.65 -1.27 4.26
C LEU A 87 -15.76 -1.93 3.43
N ASP A 88 -15.86 -3.26 3.49
CA ASP A 88 -16.89 -4.03 2.78
C ASP A 88 -18.30 -3.58 3.17
N SER A 89 -18.58 -3.37 4.46
CA SER A 89 -19.88 -2.83 4.92
C SER A 89 -20.21 -1.44 4.35
N LYS A 90 -19.20 -0.58 4.19
CA LYS A 90 -19.37 0.77 3.63
C LYS A 90 -19.56 0.77 2.12
N PHE A 91 -18.95 -0.18 1.42
CA PHE A 91 -19.16 -0.37 -0.01
C PHE A 91 -20.46 -1.14 -0.31
N ALA A 92 -20.92 -2.00 0.60
CA ALA A 92 -22.16 -2.77 0.45
C ALA A 92 -23.45 -1.98 0.75
N ASP A 93 -23.44 -1.04 1.70
CA ASP A 93 -24.61 -0.19 2.04
C ASP A 93 -24.74 1.06 1.15
N GLY A 94 -23.80 1.26 0.22
CA GLY A 94 -23.60 2.52 -0.52
C GLY A 94 -24.04 2.51 -1.99
N GLU A 95 -25.31 2.18 -2.29
CA GLU A 95 -25.96 2.57 -3.56
C GLU A 95 -26.71 3.91 -3.46
N SER A 96 -26.30 4.82 -2.57
CA SER A 96 -26.88 6.17 -2.53
C SER A 96 -25.81 7.22 -2.23
N GLU A 97 -25.53 8.02 -3.26
CA GLU A 97 -24.76 9.27 -3.27
C GLU A 97 -23.42 9.23 -2.53
N LEU A 98 -22.52 8.36 -2.98
CA LEU A 98 -21.10 8.64 -2.87
C LEU A 98 -20.69 9.35 -4.15
N MET A 99 -20.12 10.55 -4.02
CA MET A 99 -19.19 11.10 -5.02
C MET A 99 -17.97 10.17 -5.07
N THR A 100 -18.18 8.98 -5.61
CA THR A 100 -17.13 8.12 -6.14
C THR A 100 -16.67 8.84 -7.39
N GLY A 101 -15.36 9.13 -7.48
CA GLY A 101 -14.71 9.49 -8.75
C GLY A 101 -14.69 8.31 -9.71
N SER A 102 -15.82 7.60 -9.84
CA SER A 102 -16.04 6.55 -10.82
C SER A 102 -16.40 7.25 -12.09
N LEU A 103 -15.63 6.94 -13.12
CA LEU A 103 -15.91 7.27 -14.50
C LEU A 103 -17.41 7.01 -14.79
N PRO A 104 -18.09 7.89 -15.56
CA PRO A 104 -19.44 7.62 -16.01
C PRO A 104 -19.47 6.27 -16.74
N PRO A 105 -20.62 5.56 -16.72
CA PRO A 105 -20.73 4.28 -17.38
C PRO A 105 -20.34 4.50 -18.84
N THR A 106 -19.19 3.97 -19.21
CA THR A 106 -18.75 3.94 -20.59
C THR A 106 -19.78 3.05 -21.28
N GLU A 107 -20.70 3.68 -22.02
CA GLU A 107 -21.42 3.03 -23.09
C GLU A 107 -20.39 2.20 -23.85
N ILE A 108 -20.52 0.89 -23.74
CA ILE A 108 -19.84 -0.04 -24.60
C ILE A 108 -20.49 0.17 -25.97
N ASP A 109 -19.98 1.15 -26.74
CA ASP A 109 -20.24 1.23 -28.15
C ASP A 109 -19.48 0.10 -28.81
N SER A 110 -20.22 -0.98 -29.05
CA SER A 110 -19.90 -2.08 -29.92
C SER A 110 -19.79 -1.61 -31.38
N THR A 111 -18.82 -0.75 -31.70
CA THR A 111 -18.52 -0.32 -33.07
C THR A 111 -17.01 -0.33 -33.33
N THR A 112 -16.38 -1.49 -33.18
CA THR A 112 -15.17 -1.84 -33.94
C THR A 112 -15.20 -3.34 -34.24
N ALA A 113 -16.21 -3.73 -34.99
CA ALA A 113 -16.13 -4.85 -35.90
C ALA A 113 -16.51 -4.29 -37.27
N ASN A 114 -15.61 -4.41 -38.24
CA ASN A 114 -15.73 -4.07 -39.67
C ASN A 114 -15.12 -2.73 -40.12
N ASN A 115 -13.80 -2.72 -40.32
CA ASN A 115 -13.20 -2.57 -41.67
C ASN A 115 -11.72 -2.94 -41.65
#